data_AF-A0A8H6GVW5-F1
#
_entry.id   AF-A0A8H6GVW5-F1
#
_cell.length_a   1.000
_cell.length_b   1.000
_cell.length_c   1.000
_cell.angle_alpha   90.00
_cell.angle_beta   90.00
_cell.angle_gamma   90.00
#
_symmetry.space_group_name_H-M   'P 1'
#
loop_
_entity.id
_entity.type
_entity.pdbx_description
1 polymer ?
#
loop_
_entity_poly.entity_id
_entity_poly.type
_entity_poly.pdbx_seq_one_letter_code
_entity_poly.pdbx_strand_id
1 'polypeptide(L)'
;MSDDAVFSRVNLSIDVHARVLICCHDVCRVALSPSPAQVSQHLRTKHNIPAAERRLVTDLLKDRISPLQSPSEAPVRQDGSSPDPNLHLVHGFRCKFCIERTGSSQVMSRHITSAHEKQRLQLGVRRNAMYEPVFLQAWTKSPSGGRYWIVEYGGSTTRPVGGKEVYNHLEDVFERERGRQKGFSGGELTNGAGTTRSSQTTTFTDLRPWLERTGWERTFGGIDRELLKNLTTAPSPATSHRGLILKESSNRSSDVYSDEWMISSADDERKITALLAAVDMVMDRCEQTARTTSRSLLCWLRSVRPLGCYAKPFTFVGKAASRRKYIRLLKRFVALIFRAYRLPADIRQRRAGIRFKKSQLRLISALWNHEAWTQHDALNEQLWRSMKLSDGADVEIDRDVESTDGEEDCEDEDKDDSDNESSVVGADDSETDDMDDADDEDDKSEEEDHDRSEDQSRKNKAMRSSGGEEVPPWAEEVLELLFGLIMAFCTEEVMGGRPDSTLLVYFSGVLGFSADLTGFLPARSYTSNLAALIYIQRLLFLVSSPGVVLAERHLGLARLYGDPG
;
A
#
# COMPACT_ATOMS: atom_id res chain seq x y z
N MET A 1 -38.74 46.28 9.11
CA MET A 1 -37.72 45.21 9.21
C MET A 1 -36.67 45.55 8.17
N SER A 2 -35.37 45.50 8.46
CA SER A 2 -34.36 45.73 7.42
C SER A 2 -34.52 44.67 6.32
N ASP A 3 -34.27 45.04 5.06
CA ASP A 3 -34.32 44.12 3.92
C ASP A 3 -33.50 42.86 4.19
N ASP A 4 -32.34 43.02 4.85
CA ASP A 4 -31.44 41.95 5.25
C ASP A 4 -32.07 40.94 6.23
N ALA A 5 -32.99 41.37 7.09
CA ALA A 5 -33.69 40.49 8.02
C ALA A 5 -34.67 39.56 7.30
N VAL A 6 -35.26 40.01 6.19
CA VAL A 6 -36.17 39.19 5.38
C VAL A 6 -35.39 38.20 4.53
N PHE A 7 -34.28 38.62 3.90
CA PHE A 7 -33.39 37.72 3.17
C PHE A 7 -32.79 36.64 4.08
N SER A 8 -32.31 37.03 5.27
CA SER A 8 -31.74 36.08 6.23
C SER A 8 -32.74 35.01 6.69
N ARG A 9 -34.03 35.36 6.82
CA ARG A 9 -35.09 34.39 7.19
C ARG A 9 -35.29 33.28 6.17
N VAL A 10 -35.00 33.54 4.90
CA VAL A 10 -35.08 32.55 3.81
C VAL A 10 -33.70 32.05 3.37
N ASN A 11 -32.68 32.21 4.21
CA ASN A 11 -31.28 31.87 3.93
C ASN A 11 -30.76 32.44 2.60
N LEU A 12 -31.08 33.71 2.35
CA LEU A 12 -30.49 34.50 1.29
C LEU A 12 -29.57 35.56 1.90
N SER A 13 -28.42 35.78 1.29
CA SER A 13 -27.51 36.87 1.63
C SER A 13 -27.15 37.66 0.38
N ILE A 14 -26.71 38.90 0.57
CA ILE A 14 -26.29 39.76 -0.54
C ILE A 14 -24.83 40.08 -0.34
N ASP A 15 -24.02 39.76 -1.34
CA ASP A 15 -22.66 40.23 -1.40
C ASP A 15 -22.66 41.72 -1.75
N VAL A 16 -22.18 42.55 -0.83
CA VAL A 16 -22.20 44.01 -0.99
C VAL A 16 -21.22 44.48 -2.07
N HIS A 17 -20.11 43.77 -2.27
CA HIS A 17 -19.04 44.16 -3.19
C HIS A 17 -19.34 43.75 -4.64
N ALA A 18 -19.77 42.51 -4.84
CA ALA A 18 -20.15 41.97 -6.14
C ALA A 18 -21.62 42.22 -6.50
N ARG A 19 -22.44 42.71 -5.55
CA ARG A 19 -23.87 43.01 -5.71
C ARG A 19 -24.66 41.80 -6.22
N VAL A 20 -24.33 40.59 -5.76
CA VAL A 20 -25.02 39.34 -6.13
C VAL A 20 -25.85 38.81 -4.97
N LEU A 21 -26.98 38.17 -5.30
CA LEU A 21 -27.82 37.45 -4.32
C LEU A 21 -27.28 36.03 -4.17
N ILE A 22 -26.95 35.59 -2.96
CA ILE A 22 -26.45 34.25 -2.67
C ILE A 22 -27.51 33.44 -1.93
N CYS A 23 -27.75 32.22 -2.41
CA CYS A 23 -28.53 31.23 -1.69
C CYS A 23 -27.63 30.46 -0.72
N CYS A 24 -27.83 30.69 0.58
CA CYS A 24 -27.02 30.13 1.67
C CYS A 24 -27.48 28.74 2.12
N HIS A 25 -28.54 28.18 1.53
CA HIS A 25 -28.94 26.81 1.83
C HIS A 25 -27.85 25.80 1.43
N ASP A 26 -27.61 24.81 2.28
CA ASP A 26 -26.53 23.82 2.13
C ASP A 26 -26.50 23.08 0.79
N VAL A 27 -27.68 22.80 0.21
CA VAL A 27 -27.82 22.10 -1.08
C VAL A 27 -27.49 22.99 -2.29
N CYS A 28 -27.44 24.31 -2.09
CA CYS A 28 -27.28 25.30 -3.15
C CYS A 28 -25.93 25.99 -3.08
N ARG A 29 -25.70 26.84 -2.08
CA ARG A 29 -24.47 27.65 -1.90
C ARG A 29 -23.96 28.29 -3.20
N VAL A 30 -24.87 28.97 -3.90
CA VAL A 30 -24.61 29.62 -5.21
C VAL A 30 -25.28 30.99 -5.26
N ALA A 31 -24.71 31.87 -6.08
CA ALA A 31 -25.36 33.11 -6.47
C ALA A 31 -26.52 32.84 -7.44
N LEU A 32 -27.63 33.54 -7.22
CA LEU A 32 -28.84 33.49 -8.01
C LEU A 32 -28.88 34.67 -8.98
N SER A 33 -29.52 34.46 -10.12
CA SER A 33 -29.92 35.55 -11.00
C SER A 33 -30.85 36.52 -10.25
N PRO A 34 -30.69 37.84 -10.43
CA PRO A 34 -31.46 38.85 -9.71
C PRO A 34 -32.93 38.94 -10.14
N SER A 35 -33.35 38.16 -11.15
CA SER A 35 -34.74 38.13 -11.62
C SER A 35 -35.70 37.64 -10.51
N PRO A 36 -36.67 38.45 -10.07
CA PRO A 36 -37.59 38.08 -8.99
C PRO A 36 -38.37 36.79 -9.29
N ALA A 37 -38.72 36.55 -10.56
CA ALA A 37 -39.37 35.33 -11.00
C ALA A 37 -38.48 34.10 -10.83
N GLN A 38 -37.20 34.20 -11.21
CA GLN A 38 -36.24 33.10 -11.10
C GLN A 38 -35.89 32.79 -9.64
N VAL A 39 -35.74 33.81 -8.80
CA VAL A 39 -35.53 33.64 -7.35
C VAL A 39 -36.74 32.93 -6.72
N SER A 40 -37.96 33.39 -7.01
CA SER A 40 -39.19 32.76 -6.49
C SER A 40 -39.35 31.32 -6.97
N GLN A 41 -38.99 31.01 -8.22
CA GLN A 41 -39.00 29.66 -8.76
C GLN A 41 -37.95 28.77 -8.08
N HIS A 42 -36.73 29.27 -7.87
CA HIS A 42 -35.66 28.57 -7.18
C HIS A 42 -36.06 28.22 -5.73
N LEU A 43 -36.55 29.21 -4.98
CA LEU A 43 -37.02 28.99 -3.60
C LEU A 43 -38.18 27.99 -3.53
N ARG A 44 -39.06 27.97 -4.53
CA ARG A 44 -40.16 26.99 -4.62
C ARG A 44 -39.65 25.58 -4.90
N THR A 45 -38.81 25.42 -5.92
CA THR A 45 -38.43 24.10 -6.45
C THR A 45 -37.31 23.44 -5.65
N LYS A 46 -36.36 24.22 -5.11
CA LYS A 46 -35.20 23.69 -4.39
C LYS A 46 -35.36 23.68 -2.88
N HIS A 47 -36.17 24.58 -2.32
CA HIS A 47 -36.30 24.74 -0.86
C HIS A 47 -37.74 24.67 -0.35
N ASN A 48 -38.73 24.50 -1.22
CA ASN A 48 -40.15 24.41 -0.87
C ASN A 48 -40.66 25.57 0.01
N ILE A 49 -40.14 26.79 -0.22
CA ILE A 49 -40.52 27.96 0.60
C ILE A 49 -41.98 28.39 0.31
N PRO A 50 -42.80 28.67 1.35
CA PRO A 50 -44.18 29.09 1.20
C PRO A 50 -44.37 30.33 0.30
N ALA A 51 -45.51 30.40 -0.37
CA ALA A 51 -45.81 31.50 -1.30
C ALA A 51 -45.80 32.89 -0.64
N ALA A 52 -46.21 33.00 0.62
CA ALA A 52 -46.22 34.26 1.36
C ALA A 52 -44.81 34.84 1.54
N GLU A 53 -43.84 34.01 1.94
CA GLU A 53 -42.44 34.42 2.14
C GLU A 53 -41.75 34.73 0.81
N ARG A 54 -42.02 33.93 -0.24
CA ARG A 54 -41.49 34.20 -1.59
C ARG A 54 -42.01 35.52 -2.16
N ARG A 55 -43.25 35.91 -1.87
CA ARG A 55 -43.82 37.21 -2.28
C ARG A 55 -43.04 38.37 -1.64
N LEU A 56 -42.78 38.30 -0.32
CA LEU A 56 -41.99 39.32 0.38
C LEU A 56 -40.59 39.49 -0.24
N VAL A 57 -39.90 38.38 -0.56
CA VAL A 57 -38.59 38.42 -1.24
C VAL A 57 -38.70 39.04 -2.64
N THR A 58 -39.75 38.71 -3.39
CA THR A 58 -39.98 39.23 -4.75
C THR A 58 -40.24 40.73 -4.74
N ASP A 59 -41.01 41.22 -3.77
CA ASP A 59 -41.34 42.65 -3.63
C ASP A 59 -40.10 43.44 -3.22
N LEU A 60 -39.30 42.94 -2.26
CA LEU A 60 -38.02 43.55 -1.88
C LEU A 60 -37.01 43.62 -3.03
N LEU A 61 -36.97 42.61 -3.92
CA LEU A 61 -36.11 42.65 -5.10
C LEU A 61 -36.58 43.68 -6.14
N LYS A 62 -37.88 43.95 -6.24
CA LYS A 62 -38.44 44.96 -7.15
C LYS A 62 -38.22 46.38 -6.63
N ASP A 63 -38.37 46.59 -5.32
CA ASP A 63 -38.31 47.90 -4.68
C ASP A 63 -36.87 48.38 -4.43
N ARG A 64 -35.87 47.56 -4.82
CA ARG A 64 -34.45 47.83 -4.54
C ARG A 64 -33.89 48.93 -5.44
N ILE A 65 -33.40 50.00 -4.81
CA ILE A 65 -32.83 51.19 -5.48
C ILE A 65 -31.57 50.84 -6.29
N SER A 66 -30.75 49.90 -5.80
CA SER A 66 -29.54 49.43 -6.48
C SER A 66 -29.77 48.02 -7.06
N PRO A 67 -29.79 47.85 -8.40
CA PRO A 67 -30.04 46.55 -9.01
C PRO A 67 -28.91 45.56 -8.67
N LEU A 68 -29.27 44.32 -8.40
CA LEU A 68 -28.29 43.24 -8.21
C LEU A 68 -27.75 42.81 -9.58
N GLN A 69 -26.49 42.39 -9.63
CA GLN A 69 -25.84 41.91 -10.84
C GLN A 69 -26.15 40.44 -11.08
N SER A 70 -26.12 40.04 -12.37
CA SER A 70 -26.15 38.63 -12.73
C SER A 70 -24.85 37.95 -12.31
N PRO A 71 -24.88 36.74 -11.73
CA PRO A 71 -23.68 35.98 -11.35
C PRO A 71 -22.64 35.82 -12.46
N SER A 72 -23.07 35.81 -13.73
CA SER A 72 -22.18 35.66 -14.89
C SER A 72 -21.40 36.94 -15.23
N GLU A 73 -21.95 38.11 -14.90
CA GLU A 73 -21.38 39.43 -15.19
C GLU A 73 -20.63 40.01 -13.97
N ALA A 74 -20.92 39.48 -12.77
CA ALA A 74 -20.34 39.93 -11.53
C ALA A 74 -18.80 39.78 -11.52
N PRO A 75 -18.07 40.73 -10.91
CA PRO A 75 -16.62 40.67 -10.81
C PRO A 75 -16.18 39.43 -10.02
N VAL A 76 -15.12 38.77 -10.49
CA VAL A 76 -14.48 37.66 -9.78
C VAL A 76 -13.67 38.21 -8.61
N ARG A 77 -13.69 37.55 -7.46
CA ARG A 77 -12.88 37.96 -6.30
C ARG A 77 -11.39 37.78 -6.57
N GLN A 78 -10.56 38.48 -5.78
CA GLN A 78 -9.11 38.33 -5.86
C GLN A 78 -8.66 36.95 -5.37
N ASP A 79 -7.59 36.45 -5.99
CA ASP A 79 -6.96 35.20 -5.57
C ASP A 79 -6.30 35.35 -4.18
N GLY A 80 -6.35 34.28 -3.38
CA GLY A 80 -5.88 34.30 -2.00
C GLY A 80 -6.89 34.93 -1.04
N SER A 81 -8.12 35.21 -1.49
CA SER A 81 -9.19 35.62 -0.58
C SER A 81 -9.61 34.48 0.36
N SER A 82 -10.10 34.85 1.53
CA SER A 82 -10.69 33.87 2.45
C SER A 82 -11.97 33.27 1.83
N PRO A 83 -12.20 31.96 2.03
CA PRO A 83 -13.35 31.26 1.47
C PRO A 83 -14.65 31.83 2.06
N ASP A 84 -15.62 32.14 1.19
CA ASP A 84 -16.95 32.53 1.63
C ASP A 84 -17.72 31.29 2.12
N PRO A 85 -18.20 31.25 3.38
CA PRO A 85 -18.95 30.10 3.89
C PRO A 85 -20.29 29.88 3.15
N ASN A 86 -20.83 30.91 2.50
CA ASN A 86 -22.11 30.84 1.78
C ASN A 86 -21.97 30.35 0.33
N LEU A 87 -20.75 30.16 -0.16
CA LEU A 87 -20.47 29.66 -1.51
C LEU A 87 -19.84 28.26 -1.46
N HIS A 88 -20.10 27.48 -2.50
CA HIS A 88 -19.53 26.15 -2.63
C HIS A 88 -18.01 26.21 -2.86
N LEU A 89 -17.25 25.46 -2.05
CA LEU A 89 -15.82 25.27 -2.22
C LEU A 89 -15.56 24.16 -3.25
N VAL A 90 -14.90 24.50 -4.34
CA VAL A 90 -14.55 23.60 -5.44
C VAL A 90 -13.10 23.14 -5.29
N HIS A 91 -12.87 21.83 -5.30
CA HIS A 91 -11.52 21.25 -5.33
C HIS A 91 -11.03 21.18 -6.77
N GLY A 92 -10.38 22.25 -7.24
CA GLY A 92 -10.02 22.40 -8.65
C GLY A 92 -8.53 22.30 -8.94
N PHE A 93 -8.21 22.74 -10.15
CA PHE A 93 -6.87 22.76 -10.74
C PHE A 93 -6.66 24.09 -11.45
N ARG A 94 -5.44 24.62 -11.40
CA ARG A 94 -4.99 25.75 -12.19
C ARG A 94 -3.82 25.36 -13.08
N CYS A 95 -3.77 25.93 -14.28
CA CYS A 95 -2.60 25.81 -15.14
C CYS A 95 -1.43 26.59 -14.52
N LYS A 96 -0.20 26.07 -14.66
CA LYS A 96 1.00 26.79 -14.24
C LYS A 96 1.50 27.80 -15.29
N PHE A 97 0.99 27.71 -16.51
CA PHE A 97 1.48 28.46 -17.68
C PHE A 97 0.50 29.51 -18.20
N CYS A 98 -0.77 29.46 -17.79
CA CYS A 98 -1.79 30.44 -18.18
C CYS A 98 -2.83 30.63 -17.07
N ILE A 99 -3.82 31.48 -17.32
CA ILE A 99 -4.87 31.85 -16.35
C ILE A 99 -5.98 30.80 -16.20
N GLU A 100 -5.95 29.72 -16.99
CA GLU A 100 -7.01 28.70 -17.02
C GLU A 100 -7.14 27.92 -15.71
N ARG A 101 -8.40 27.75 -15.29
CA ARG A 101 -8.79 27.12 -14.03
C ARG A 101 -10.04 26.29 -14.23
N THR A 102 -10.10 25.12 -13.62
CA THR A 102 -11.28 24.26 -13.70
C THR A 102 -11.40 23.36 -12.48
N GLY A 103 -12.64 22.98 -12.15
CA GLY A 103 -12.93 21.94 -11.16
C GLY A 103 -12.56 20.52 -11.62
N SER A 104 -12.28 20.31 -12.91
CA SER A 104 -12.02 18.98 -13.49
C SER A 104 -10.57 18.81 -13.97
N SER A 105 -9.92 17.74 -13.51
CA SER A 105 -8.57 17.35 -13.95
C SER A 105 -8.52 16.94 -15.42
N GLN A 106 -9.60 16.33 -15.95
CA GLN A 106 -9.72 15.93 -17.34
C GLN A 106 -9.77 17.17 -18.26
N VAL A 107 -10.60 18.16 -17.90
CA VAL A 107 -10.69 19.43 -18.65
C VAL A 107 -9.34 20.14 -18.64
N MET A 108 -8.64 20.17 -17.50
CA MET A 108 -7.30 20.75 -17.40
C MET A 108 -6.28 19.99 -18.26
N SER A 109 -6.32 18.65 -18.24
CA SER A 109 -5.41 17.82 -19.04
C SER A 109 -5.62 18.00 -20.55
N ARG A 110 -6.88 18.15 -20.99
CA ARG A 110 -7.21 18.48 -22.39
C ARG A 110 -6.70 19.87 -22.77
N HIS A 111 -6.84 20.86 -21.87
CA HIS A 111 -6.28 22.20 -22.06
C HIS A 111 -4.74 22.17 -22.23
N ILE A 112 -4.02 21.37 -21.42
CA ILE A 112 -2.56 21.21 -21.59
C ILE A 112 -2.22 20.67 -22.98
N THR A 113 -2.95 19.66 -23.46
CA THR A 113 -2.73 19.10 -24.80
C THR A 113 -3.02 20.11 -25.92
N SER A 114 -4.03 20.97 -25.76
CA SER A 114 -4.35 21.95 -26.81
C SER A 114 -3.46 23.19 -26.80
N ALA A 115 -3.12 23.71 -25.61
CA ALA A 115 -2.48 25.02 -25.45
C ALA A 115 -0.99 24.94 -25.08
N HIS A 116 -0.54 23.85 -24.44
CA HIS A 116 0.78 23.75 -23.81
C HIS A 116 1.55 22.47 -24.15
N GLU A 117 1.20 21.77 -25.24
CA GLU A 117 1.83 20.51 -25.63
C GLU A 117 3.30 20.69 -26.03
N LYS A 118 3.62 21.77 -26.74
CA LYS A 118 5.02 22.09 -27.11
C LYS A 118 5.88 22.31 -25.86
N GLN A 119 5.39 23.11 -24.91
CA GLN A 119 6.08 23.36 -23.63
C GLN A 119 6.21 22.08 -22.81
N ARG A 120 5.18 21.21 -22.81
CA ARG A 120 5.22 19.90 -22.14
C ARG A 120 6.34 19.02 -22.69
N LEU A 121 6.44 18.92 -24.01
CA LEU A 121 7.45 18.13 -24.69
C LEU A 121 8.86 18.68 -24.45
N GLN A 122 9.04 20.00 -24.48
CA GLN A 122 10.33 20.65 -24.19
C GLN A 122 10.82 20.38 -22.76
N LEU A 123 9.91 20.36 -21.79
CA LEU A 123 10.25 20.12 -20.39
C LEU A 123 10.39 18.62 -20.05
N GLY A 124 10.02 17.71 -20.94
CA GLY A 124 10.08 16.27 -20.70
C GLY A 124 9.14 15.78 -19.58
N VAL A 125 8.11 16.56 -19.23
CA VAL A 125 7.24 16.27 -18.09
C VAL A 125 5.89 15.66 -18.50
N ARG A 126 5.28 14.91 -17.57
CA ARG A 126 3.91 14.39 -17.72
C ARG A 126 2.88 15.54 -17.57
N ARG A 127 1.69 15.38 -18.16
CA ARG A 127 0.64 16.44 -18.17
C ARG A 127 0.25 16.93 -16.78
N ASN A 128 0.18 16.03 -15.80
CA ASN A 128 -0.15 16.34 -14.42
C ASN A 128 0.87 17.24 -13.70
N ALA A 129 2.11 17.31 -14.18
CA ALA A 129 3.09 18.25 -13.66
C ALA A 129 2.85 19.69 -14.12
N MET A 130 2.08 19.89 -15.20
CA MET A 130 1.84 21.18 -15.86
C MET A 130 0.73 22.02 -15.20
N TYR A 131 -0.01 21.44 -14.27
CA TYR A 131 -1.06 22.10 -13.48
C TYR A 131 -0.91 21.78 -12.00
N GLU A 132 -1.50 22.59 -11.14
CA GLU A 132 -1.48 22.37 -9.69
C GLU A 132 -2.91 22.34 -9.11
N PRO A 133 -3.17 21.45 -8.15
CA PRO A 133 -4.41 21.42 -7.40
C PRO A 133 -4.54 22.66 -6.49
N VAL A 134 -5.71 23.29 -6.53
CA VAL A 134 -6.03 24.52 -5.77
C VAL A 134 -7.46 24.48 -5.23
N PHE A 135 -7.75 25.31 -4.24
CA PHE A 135 -9.12 25.55 -3.78
C PHE A 135 -9.72 26.70 -4.59
N LEU A 136 -10.88 26.46 -5.20
CA LEU A 136 -11.57 27.42 -6.04
C LEU A 136 -12.94 27.77 -5.46
N GLN A 137 -13.39 29.00 -5.67
CA GLN A 137 -14.79 29.38 -5.54
C GLN A 137 -15.26 30.08 -6.81
N ALA A 138 -16.57 30.03 -7.02
CA ALA A 138 -17.25 30.68 -8.13
C ALA A 138 -18.62 31.16 -7.67
N TRP A 139 -19.18 32.14 -8.39
CA TRP A 139 -20.55 32.59 -8.14
C TRP A 139 -21.58 31.52 -8.48
N THR A 140 -21.32 30.68 -9.47
CA THR A 140 -22.24 29.62 -9.93
C THR A 140 -21.59 28.23 -9.82
N LYS A 141 -22.41 27.18 -9.85
CA LYS A 141 -21.93 25.78 -9.78
C LYS A 141 -21.02 25.40 -10.97
N SER A 142 -21.29 25.97 -12.15
CA SER A 142 -20.56 25.69 -13.38
C SER A 142 -20.37 27.00 -14.17
N PRO A 143 -19.40 27.86 -13.78
CA PRO A 143 -19.15 29.12 -14.47
C PRO A 143 -18.65 28.87 -15.90
N SER A 144 -19.30 29.52 -16.87
CA SER A 144 -18.83 29.57 -18.25
C SER A 144 -17.49 30.31 -18.33
N GLY A 145 -16.53 29.75 -19.08
CA GLY A 145 -15.22 30.38 -19.28
C GLY A 145 -14.30 30.39 -18.06
N GLY A 146 -14.46 29.43 -17.13
CA GLY A 146 -13.47 29.21 -16.06
C GLY A 146 -13.36 30.35 -15.04
N ARG A 147 -14.45 31.11 -14.81
CA ARG A 147 -14.53 32.26 -13.87
C ARG A 147 -14.46 31.83 -12.39
N TYR A 148 -13.35 31.19 -12.02
CA TYR A 148 -13.00 30.77 -10.67
C TYR A 148 -11.93 31.68 -10.08
N TRP A 149 -12.00 31.93 -8.77
CA TRP A 149 -10.90 32.52 -8.00
C TRP A 149 -10.33 31.52 -7.01
N ILE A 150 -9.04 31.65 -6.70
CA ILE A 150 -8.33 30.80 -5.75
C ILE A 150 -8.57 31.31 -4.34
N VAL A 151 -8.91 30.43 -3.41
CA VAL A 151 -9.12 30.78 -2.01
C VAL A 151 -8.04 30.19 -1.11
N GLU A 152 -7.70 30.90 -0.04
CA GLU A 152 -6.79 30.40 0.99
C GLU A 152 -7.56 29.55 2.00
N TYR A 153 -7.30 28.23 2.00
CA TYR A 153 -7.99 27.28 2.87
C TYR A 153 -6.97 26.56 3.74
N GLY A 154 -7.09 26.68 5.07
CA GLY A 154 -6.17 26.06 6.03
C GLY A 154 -4.74 26.65 5.99
N GLY A 155 -4.58 27.92 5.60
CA GLY A 155 -3.28 28.60 5.52
C GLY A 155 -2.48 28.28 4.24
N SER A 156 -3.11 27.65 3.23
CA SER A 156 -2.48 27.38 1.93
C SER A 156 -3.44 27.70 0.78
N THR A 157 -2.88 28.25 -0.30
CA THR A 157 -3.58 28.45 -1.59
C THR A 157 -3.41 27.25 -2.53
N THR A 158 -2.44 26.38 -2.24
CA THR A 158 -2.21 25.13 -2.97
C THR A 158 -2.75 23.95 -2.17
N ARG A 159 -3.47 23.06 -2.86
CA ARG A 159 -4.06 21.89 -2.23
C ARG A 159 -3.07 20.72 -2.35
N PRO A 160 -2.67 20.02 -1.27
CA PRO A 160 -1.85 18.83 -1.38
C PRO A 160 -2.50 17.78 -2.31
N VAL A 161 -1.69 17.08 -3.12
CA VAL A 161 -2.14 16.11 -4.13
C VAL A 161 -2.94 14.98 -3.46
N GLY A 162 -4.19 14.70 -3.89
CA GLY A 162 -4.99 13.60 -3.32
C GLY A 162 -6.52 13.62 -3.46
N GLY A 163 -7.17 14.76 -3.70
CA GLY A 163 -8.64 14.86 -3.73
C GLY A 163 -9.26 15.15 -2.34
N LYS A 164 -10.60 15.28 -2.27
CA LYS A 164 -11.34 15.63 -1.04
C LYS A 164 -11.31 14.51 0.00
N GLU A 165 -11.42 13.26 -0.43
CA GLU A 165 -11.42 12.09 0.45
C GLU A 165 -10.06 11.85 1.09
N VAL A 166 -8.99 12.00 0.31
CA VAL A 166 -7.62 11.93 0.82
C VAL A 166 -7.32 13.11 1.73
N TYR A 167 -7.84 14.31 1.43
CA TYR A 167 -7.68 15.45 2.33
C TYR A 167 -8.40 15.25 3.67
N ASN A 168 -9.67 14.83 3.65
CA ASN A 168 -10.41 14.54 4.88
C ASN A 168 -9.73 13.43 5.69
N HIS A 169 -9.26 12.39 5.02
CA HIS A 169 -8.51 11.31 5.65
C HIS A 169 -7.19 11.80 6.24
N LEU A 170 -6.42 12.61 5.51
CA LEU A 170 -5.16 13.17 6.00
C LEU A 170 -5.40 14.16 7.15
N GLU A 171 -6.45 14.97 7.09
CA GLU A 171 -6.84 15.91 8.14
C GLU A 171 -7.24 15.17 9.43
N ASP A 172 -8.04 14.10 9.32
CA ASP A 172 -8.35 13.20 10.43
C ASP A 172 -7.09 12.52 10.98
N VAL A 173 -6.15 12.13 10.12
CA VAL A 173 -4.86 11.56 10.53
C VAL A 173 -4.01 12.61 11.25
N PHE A 174 -3.90 13.84 10.73
CA PHE A 174 -3.14 14.92 11.35
C PHE A 174 -3.72 15.33 12.71
N GLU A 175 -5.03 15.44 12.85
CA GLU A 175 -5.67 15.77 14.13
C GLU A 175 -5.53 14.64 15.15
N ARG A 176 -5.60 13.37 14.71
CA ARG A 176 -5.32 12.20 15.57
C ARG A 176 -3.87 12.19 16.06
N GLU A 177 -2.91 12.51 15.19
CA GLU A 177 -1.49 12.60 15.55
C GLU A 177 -1.19 13.80 16.46
N ARG A 178 -1.82 14.96 16.22
CA ARG A 178 -1.75 16.13 17.12
C ARG A 178 -2.31 15.82 18.51
N GLY A 179 -3.36 15.00 18.59
CA GLY A 179 -3.92 14.49 19.84
C GLY A 179 -2.95 13.56 20.59
N ARG A 180 -2.27 12.65 19.89
CA ARG A 180 -1.24 11.78 20.46
C ARG A 180 -0.03 12.57 20.98
N GLN A 181 0.40 13.60 20.27
CA GLN A 181 1.54 14.43 20.65
C GLN A 181 1.27 15.27 21.90
N LYS A 182 0.02 15.72 22.09
CA LYS A 182 -0.43 16.38 23.34
C LYS A 182 -0.51 15.41 24.54
N GLY A 183 -0.73 14.12 24.30
CA GLY A 183 -0.69 13.08 25.33
C GLY A 183 0.72 12.76 25.83
N PHE A 184 1.75 12.96 24.99
CA PHE A 184 3.15 12.68 25.33
C PHE A 184 3.86 13.86 26.02
N SER A 185 3.41 15.10 25.86
CA SER A 185 3.99 16.28 26.53
C SER A 185 3.42 16.56 27.92
N GLY A 186 2.38 15.82 28.34
CA GLY A 186 1.65 16.07 29.60
C GLY A 186 2.18 15.36 30.84
N GLY A 187 3.25 14.56 30.75
CA GLY A 187 3.62 13.66 31.84
C GLY A 187 5.11 13.36 31.97
N GLU A 188 5.98 14.36 32.10
CA GLU A 188 7.19 14.24 32.94
C GLU A 188 7.87 15.60 33.13
N LEU A 189 7.47 16.33 34.16
CA LEU A 189 8.24 17.44 34.72
C LEU A 189 8.19 17.36 36.24
N THR A 190 9.07 16.57 36.84
CA THR A 190 9.67 16.85 38.17
C THR A 190 10.99 16.07 38.34
N ASN A 191 12.11 16.81 38.36
CA ASN A 191 13.36 16.63 39.13
C ASN A 191 14.08 15.24 39.14
N GLY A 192 15.37 15.09 38.86
CA GLY A 192 16.46 16.04 38.64
C GLY A 192 17.83 15.33 38.45
N ALA A 193 18.74 16.06 37.79
CA ALA A 193 20.21 16.07 37.86
C ALA A 193 21.04 14.76 37.87
N GLY A 194 21.90 14.61 36.85
CA GLY A 194 23.26 14.07 37.01
C GLY A 194 23.85 13.23 35.86
N THR A 195 24.54 13.89 34.92
CA THR A 195 25.79 13.45 34.24
C THR A 195 25.72 12.14 33.41
N THR A 196 25.84 12.12 32.07
CA THR A 196 27.04 12.45 31.29
C THR A 196 26.67 12.86 29.86
N ARG A 197 27.21 14.00 29.41
CA ARG A 197 27.11 14.52 28.05
C ARG A 197 28.18 13.85 27.18
N SER A 198 27.80 13.06 26.17
CA SER A 198 28.67 12.77 25.03
C SER A 198 27.86 12.43 23.77
N SER A 199 28.11 13.20 22.72
CA SER A 199 27.80 12.97 21.30
C SER A 199 26.33 12.83 20.89
N GLN A 200 25.57 13.93 21.00
CA GLN A 200 24.33 14.14 20.26
C GLN A 200 24.44 15.41 19.41
N THR A 201 24.85 15.28 18.15
CA THR A 201 24.64 16.36 17.17
C THR A 201 24.59 15.90 15.70
N THR A 202 24.30 14.63 15.39
CA THR A 202 24.21 14.16 13.99
C THR A 202 23.05 13.21 13.62
N THR A 203 21.99 13.05 14.43
CA THR A 203 20.95 12.01 14.15
C THR A 203 19.52 12.41 14.53
N PHE A 204 19.09 13.63 14.18
CA PHE A 204 17.67 14.00 14.36
C PHE A 204 16.80 13.73 13.12
N THR A 205 17.36 13.57 11.92
CA THR A 205 16.57 13.83 10.69
C THR A 205 16.05 12.63 9.88
N ASP A 206 16.60 11.40 9.95
CA ASP A 206 16.10 10.29 9.09
C ASP A 206 15.73 8.97 9.81
N LEU A 207 16.13 8.79 11.07
CA LEU A 207 15.94 7.51 11.79
C LEU A 207 14.67 7.48 12.66
N ARG A 208 14.31 8.61 13.27
CA ARG A 208 13.33 8.63 14.37
C ARG A 208 11.87 8.40 13.97
N PRO A 209 11.30 9.04 12.93
CA PRO A 209 9.85 9.02 12.75
C PRO A 209 9.25 7.64 12.47
N TRP A 210 10.00 6.73 11.83
CA TRP A 210 9.51 5.38 11.54
C TRP A 210 9.83 4.39 12.69
N LEU A 211 10.95 4.56 13.40
CA LEU A 211 11.28 3.80 14.61
C LEU A 211 10.32 4.13 15.76
N GLU A 212 9.93 5.39 15.90
CA GLU A 212 8.91 5.84 16.86
C GLU A 212 7.54 5.23 16.53
N ARG A 213 7.16 5.21 15.24
CA ARG A 213 5.89 4.59 14.78
C ARG A 213 5.86 3.08 14.96
N THR A 214 6.96 2.40 14.68
CA THR A 214 7.06 0.94 14.83
C THR A 214 7.31 0.50 16.27
N GLY A 215 7.84 1.37 17.13
CA GLY A 215 8.14 1.03 18.52
C GLY A 215 9.21 -0.06 18.67
N TRP A 216 10.08 -0.24 17.68
CA TRP A 216 11.08 -1.31 17.67
C TRP A 216 12.08 -1.22 18.81
N GLU A 217 12.53 0.00 19.14
CA GLU A 217 13.47 0.22 20.24
C GLU A 217 12.92 -0.31 21.58
N ARG A 218 11.63 -0.08 21.83
CA ARG A 218 10.95 -0.57 23.03
C ARG A 218 10.71 -2.07 22.96
N THR A 219 10.31 -2.58 21.81
CA THR A 219 9.97 -3.99 21.59
C THR A 219 11.16 -4.92 21.76
N PHE A 220 12.33 -4.49 21.27
CA PHE A 220 13.59 -5.23 21.38
C PHE A 220 14.47 -4.73 22.53
N GLY A 221 13.94 -3.89 23.41
CA GLY A 221 14.62 -3.46 24.64
C GLY A 221 14.71 -4.63 25.62
N GLY A 222 15.93 -5.07 25.93
CA GLY A 222 16.18 -6.20 26.83
C GLY A 222 16.05 -7.59 26.20
N ILE A 223 15.79 -7.66 24.89
CA ILE A 223 15.80 -8.91 24.11
C ILE A 223 17.20 -9.17 23.57
N ASP A 224 17.57 -10.44 23.50
CA ASP A 224 18.84 -10.89 22.95
C ASP A 224 18.82 -10.84 21.41
N ARG A 225 19.37 -9.75 20.86
CA ARG A 225 19.39 -9.51 19.41
C ARG A 225 20.32 -10.44 18.66
N GLU A 226 21.38 -10.93 19.30
CA GLU A 226 22.30 -11.92 18.73
C GLU A 226 21.59 -13.27 18.55
N LEU A 227 20.90 -13.72 19.62
CA LEU A 227 20.06 -14.90 19.54
C LEU A 227 19.02 -14.78 18.42
N LEU A 228 18.34 -13.63 18.31
CA LEU A 228 17.37 -13.41 17.24
C LEU A 228 17.99 -13.39 15.84
N LYS A 229 19.17 -12.75 15.65
CA LYS A 229 19.90 -12.80 14.38
C LYS A 229 20.11 -14.26 13.99
N ASN A 230 20.69 -15.06 14.89
CA ASN A 230 21.03 -16.47 14.66
C ASN A 230 19.80 -17.34 14.41
N LEU A 231 18.70 -17.13 15.14
CA LEU A 231 17.45 -17.84 14.88
C LEU A 231 16.92 -17.60 13.46
N THR A 232 17.14 -16.41 12.89
CA THR A 232 16.72 -16.06 11.51
C THR A 232 17.72 -16.38 10.42
N THR A 233 18.93 -16.85 10.73
CA THR A 233 19.99 -17.09 9.73
C THR A 233 19.56 -18.20 8.76
N ALA A 234 19.79 -18.04 7.47
CA ALA A 234 19.51 -19.14 6.54
C ALA A 234 20.49 -20.31 6.84
N PRO A 235 20.02 -21.57 6.97
CA PRO A 235 20.91 -22.72 7.08
C PRO A 235 21.92 -22.74 5.93
N SER A 236 23.17 -23.03 6.28
CA SER A 236 24.25 -23.30 5.33
C SER A 236 24.62 -24.79 5.38
N PRO A 237 25.29 -25.33 4.35
CA PRO A 237 25.78 -26.71 4.37
C PRO A 237 26.60 -27.03 5.64
N ALA A 238 27.36 -26.06 6.15
CA ALA A 238 28.13 -26.21 7.38
C ALA A 238 27.23 -26.42 8.62
N THR A 239 26.11 -25.70 8.72
CA THR A 239 25.17 -25.84 9.85
C THR A 239 24.48 -27.20 9.86
N SER A 240 24.24 -27.81 8.70
CA SER A 240 23.67 -29.16 8.59
C SER A 240 24.60 -30.27 9.10
N HIS A 241 25.92 -30.02 9.13
CA HIS A 241 26.91 -30.97 9.64
C HIS A 241 27.27 -30.75 11.11
N ARG A 242 27.36 -29.48 11.54
CA ARG A 242 27.91 -29.11 12.86
C ARG A 242 26.85 -28.56 13.83
N GLY A 243 25.62 -28.35 13.37
CA GLY A 243 24.65 -27.53 14.08
C GLY A 243 24.96 -26.03 13.94
N LEU A 244 24.07 -25.20 14.48
CA LEU A 244 24.22 -23.75 14.50
C LEU A 244 24.36 -23.26 15.94
N ILE A 245 25.41 -22.49 16.22
CA ILE A 245 25.56 -21.80 17.51
C ILE A 245 24.57 -20.64 17.52
N LEU A 246 23.59 -20.72 18.42
CA LEU A 246 22.56 -19.70 18.63
C LEU A 246 23.05 -18.57 19.52
N LYS A 247 23.96 -18.88 20.45
CA LYS A 247 24.60 -17.89 21.32
C LYS A 247 25.97 -18.38 21.78
N GLU A 248 26.97 -17.52 21.75
CA GLU A 248 28.29 -17.85 22.29
C GLU A 248 28.29 -17.83 23.82
N SER A 249 28.92 -18.84 24.44
CA SER A 249 29.04 -18.91 25.90
C SER A 249 29.98 -17.80 26.37
N SER A 250 29.45 -16.86 27.15
CA SER A 250 30.28 -15.89 27.85
C SER A 250 30.93 -16.62 29.03
N ASN A 251 32.14 -17.13 28.81
CA ASN A 251 32.99 -17.70 29.85
C ASN A 251 33.07 -16.72 31.04
N ARG A 252 32.26 -16.93 32.10
CA ARG A 252 32.50 -16.44 33.47
C ARG A 252 31.52 -16.88 34.57
N SER A 253 30.58 -17.81 34.34
CA SER A 253 29.86 -18.46 35.44
C SER A 253 29.67 -19.95 35.17
N SER A 254 30.28 -20.76 36.03
CA SER A 254 30.17 -22.21 36.10
C SER A 254 28.76 -22.62 36.56
N ASP A 255 27.76 -22.49 35.70
CA ASP A 255 26.47 -23.17 35.85
C ASP A 255 26.37 -24.29 34.82
N VAL A 256 26.69 -25.50 35.30
CA VAL A 256 26.83 -26.78 34.56
C VAL A 256 25.51 -27.28 33.92
N TYR A 257 24.44 -26.48 33.92
CA TYR A 257 23.09 -26.90 33.54
C TYR A 257 22.41 -26.12 32.39
N SER A 258 23.09 -25.20 31.69
CA SER A 258 22.38 -24.27 30.78
C SER A 258 23.01 -24.05 29.39
N ASP A 259 23.73 -25.03 28.83
CA ASP A 259 24.36 -24.87 27.50
C ASP A 259 23.63 -25.58 26.36
N GLU A 260 22.68 -26.48 26.64
CA GLU A 260 22.03 -27.31 25.62
C GLU A 260 21.17 -26.50 24.63
N TRP A 261 20.65 -25.33 25.04
CA TRP A 261 19.86 -24.46 24.15
C TRP A 261 20.71 -23.49 23.32
N MET A 262 22.02 -23.39 23.60
CA MET A 262 22.92 -22.48 22.88
C MET A 262 23.26 -22.96 21.47
N ILE A 263 22.89 -24.20 21.13
CA ILE A 263 23.17 -24.82 19.84
C ILE A 263 21.88 -25.40 19.29
N SER A 264 21.57 -25.07 18.03
CA SER A 264 20.62 -25.84 17.23
C SER A 264 21.33 -27.07 16.69
N SER A 265 20.83 -28.26 17.02
CA SER A 265 21.51 -29.52 16.69
C SER A 265 21.64 -29.73 15.17
N ALA A 266 22.64 -30.50 14.73
CA ALA A 266 22.80 -30.84 13.31
C ALA A 266 21.56 -31.55 12.74
N ASP A 267 20.88 -32.36 13.55
CA ASP A 267 19.63 -33.04 13.15
C ASP A 267 18.49 -32.05 12.93
N ASP A 268 18.34 -31.06 13.83
CA ASP A 268 17.36 -30.00 13.68
C ASP A 268 17.68 -29.14 12.43
N GLU A 269 18.95 -28.78 12.20
CA GLU A 269 19.36 -27.99 11.04
C GLU A 269 19.20 -28.73 9.70
N ARG A 270 19.45 -30.05 9.64
CA ARG A 270 19.17 -30.86 8.45
C ARG A 270 17.68 -30.85 8.11
N LYS A 271 16.84 -30.99 9.13
CA LYS A 271 15.38 -30.97 8.96
C LYS A 271 14.86 -29.60 8.55
N ILE A 272 15.39 -28.54 9.15
CA ILE A 272 15.08 -27.16 8.74
C ILE A 272 15.51 -26.98 7.28
N THR A 273 16.71 -27.41 6.89
CA THR A 273 17.20 -27.32 5.51
C THR A 273 16.24 -28.00 4.51
N ALA A 274 15.78 -29.22 4.82
CA ALA A 274 14.79 -29.91 3.99
C ALA A 274 13.46 -29.14 3.90
N LEU A 275 12.95 -28.62 5.02
CA LEU A 275 11.76 -27.76 5.03
C LEU A 275 11.94 -26.49 4.18
N LEU A 276 13.14 -25.90 4.17
CA LEU A 276 13.43 -24.74 3.35
C LEU A 276 13.53 -25.04 1.86
N ALA A 277 13.89 -26.27 1.48
CA ALA A 277 13.76 -26.72 0.09
C ALA A 277 12.28 -26.91 -0.28
N ALA A 278 11.46 -27.48 0.61
CA ALA A 278 10.02 -27.57 0.42
C ALA A 278 9.34 -26.19 0.30
N VAL A 279 9.87 -25.14 0.95
CA VAL A 279 9.40 -23.75 0.77
C VAL A 279 9.53 -23.30 -0.70
N ASP A 280 10.59 -23.72 -1.43
CA ASP A 280 10.71 -23.37 -2.84
C ASP A 280 9.55 -23.93 -3.66
N MET A 281 9.18 -25.20 -3.42
CA MET A 281 8.05 -25.84 -4.09
C MET A 281 6.71 -25.16 -3.75
N VAL A 282 6.49 -24.76 -2.49
CA VAL A 282 5.31 -23.98 -2.10
C VAL A 282 5.24 -22.67 -2.88
N MET A 283 6.38 -21.97 -3.03
CA MET A 283 6.44 -20.72 -3.77
C MET A 283 6.27 -20.92 -5.28
N ASP A 284 6.85 -21.98 -5.85
CA ASP A 284 6.66 -22.35 -7.25
C ASP A 284 5.16 -22.61 -7.55
N ARG A 285 4.46 -23.31 -6.66
CA ARG A 285 3.01 -23.54 -6.73
C ARG A 285 2.21 -22.23 -6.66
N CYS A 286 2.61 -21.31 -5.78
CA CYS A 286 1.97 -19.99 -5.67
C CYS A 286 2.17 -19.13 -6.92
N GLU A 287 3.38 -19.13 -7.47
CA GLU A 287 3.67 -18.41 -8.71
C GLU A 287 2.92 -19.03 -9.89
N GLN A 288 2.83 -20.36 -9.97
CA GLN A 288 2.06 -21.02 -11.02
C GLN A 288 0.59 -20.66 -10.96
N THR A 289 0.02 -20.61 -9.75
CA THR A 289 -1.36 -20.15 -9.55
C THR A 289 -1.52 -18.70 -10.01
N ALA A 290 -0.56 -17.83 -9.69
CA ALA A 290 -0.58 -16.44 -10.14
C ALA A 290 -0.48 -16.30 -11.67
N ARG A 291 0.24 -17.19 -12.36
CA ARG A 291 0.34 -17.20 -13.84
C ARG A 291 -0.98 -17.59 -14.52
N THR A 292 -1.76 -18.49 -13.91
CA THR A 292 -3.05 -18.94 -14.47
C THR A 292 -4.24 -18.12 -13.98
N THR A 293 -4.01 -17.19 -13.04
CA THR A 293 -5.04 -16.32 -12.47
C THR A 293 -5.44 -15.19 -13.44
N SER A 294 -6.73 -14.86 -13.47
CA SER A 294 -7.25 -13.78 -14.33
C SER A 294 -6.70 -12.41 -13.97
N ARG A 295 -6.60 -11.53 -14.98
CA ARG A 295 -6.14 -10.14 -14.82
C ARG A 295 -6.88 -9.40 -13.70
N SER A 296 -8.20 -9.58 -13.60
CA SER A 296 -9.03 -8.93 -12.58
C SER A 296 -8.58 -9.29 -11.16
N LEU A 297 -8.33 -10.57 -10.89
CA LEU A 297 -7.84 -11.03 -9.59
C LEU A 297 -6.42 -10.53 -9.31
N LEU A 298 -5.55 -10.47 -10.33
CA LEU A 298 -4.21 -9.89 -10.18
C LEU A 298 -4.25 -8.38 -9.91
N CYS A 299 -5.21 -7.65 -10.47
CA CYS A 299 -5.47 -6.23 -10.15
C CYS A 299 -5.92 -6.04 -8.70
N TRP A 300 -6.75 -6.94 -8.18
CA TRP A 300 -7.14 -6.97 -6.76
C TRP A 300 -5.95 -7.31 -5.86
N LEU A 301 -5.17 -8.33 -6.21
CA LEU A 301 -3.99 -8.75 -5.48
C LEU A 301 -2.94 -7.64 -5.31
N ARG A 302 -2.78 -6.80 -6.34
CA ARG A 302 -1.87 -5.65 -6.32
C ARG A 302 -2.40 -4.47 -5.51
N SER A 303 -3.71 -4.39 -5.30
CA SER A 303 -4.31 -3.29 -4.58
C SER A 303 -3.85 -3.25 -3.13
N VAL A 304 -3.80 -2.04 -2.59
CA VAL A 304 -3.62 -1.76 -1.16
C VAL A 304 -4.92 -1.24 -0.54
N ARG A 305 -5.99 -1.16 -1.35
CA ARG A 305 -7.30 -0.66 -0.94
C ARG A 305 -8.22 -1.84 -0.65
N PRO A 306 -8.95 -1.83 0.48
CA PRO A 306 -9.91 -2.88 0.79
C PRO A 306 -10.97 -3.05 -0.32
N LEU A 307 -11.64 -1.96 -0.69
CA LEU A 307 -12.80 -1.99 -1.58
C LEU A 307 -12.51 -1.55 -3.03
N GLY A 308 -11.24 -1.58 -3.48
CA GLY A 308 -10.91 -1.14 -4.84
C GLY A 308 -9.76 -1.92 -5.47
N CYS A 309 -9.85 -2.18 -6.78
CA CYS A 309 -8.78 -2.83 -7.53
C CYS A 309 -7.73 -1.84 -8.01
N TYR A 310 -6.50 -2.30 -8.23
CA TYR A 310 -5.46 -1.50 -8.89
C TYR A 310 -5.63 -1.57 -10.42
N ALA A 311 -5.39 -0.47 -11.12
CA ALA A 311 -5.58 -0.42 -12.58
C ALA A 311 -4.65 -1.39 -13.35
N LYS A 312 -3.46 -1.68 -12.80
CA LYS A 312 -2.49 -2.64 -13.38
C LYS A 312 -2.54 -3.98 -12.61
N PRO A 313 -2.33 -5.12 -13.28
CA PRO A 313 -2.23 -6.40 -12.58
C PRO A 313 -0.97 -6.48 -11.70
N PHE A 314 -0.99 -7.39 -10.73
CA PHE A 314 0.20 -7.85 -10.03
C PHE A 314 1.23 -8.38 -11.03
N THR A 315 2.48 -7.99 -10.85
CA THR A 315 3.60 -8.38 -11.71
C THR A 315 4.63 -9.12 -10.90
N PHE A 316 5.16 -10.19 -11.48
CA PHE A 316 6.29 -10.91 -10.90
C PHE A 316 7.54 -10.04 -10.87
N VAL A 317 8.44 -10.33 -9.94
CA VAL A 317 9.79 -9.72 -9.96
C VAL A 317 10.53 -10.15 -11.22
N GLY A 318 11.01 -9.19 -12.01
CA GLY A 318 11.60 -9.46 -13.33
C GLY A 318 12.95 -10.18 -13.29
N LYS A 319 13.74 -9.98 -12.22
CA LYS A 319 15.10 -10.55 -12.08
C LYS A 319 15.08 -11.81 -11.19
N ALA A 320 15.65 -12.92 -11.65
CA ALA A 320 15.77 -14.17 -10.88
C ALA A 320 16.53 -13.98 -9.54
N ALA A 321 17.50 -13.07 -9.49
CA ALA A 321 18.17 -12.68 -8.25
C ALA A 321 17.22 -12.05 -7.21
N SER A 322 16.27 -11.22 -7.67
CA SER A 322 15.26 -10.61 -6.79
C SER A 322 14.30 -11.66 -6.25
N ARG A 323 13.88 -12.61 -7.11
CA ARG A 323 13.08 -13.78 -6.71
C ARG A 323 13.77 -14.56 -5.60
N ARG A 324 15.02 -14.96 -5.81
CA ARG A 324 15.84 -15.68 -4.81
C ARG A 324 15.97 -14.90 -3.51
N LYS A 325 16.20 -13.58 -3.57
CA LYS A 325 16.27 -12.71 -2.38
C LYS A 325 14.96 -12.71 -1.59
N TYR A 326 13.81 -12.63 -2.26
CA TYR A 326 12.52 -12.55 -1.60
C TYR A 326 12.14 -13.88 -0.94
N ILE A 327 12.31 -15.00 -1.66
CA ILE A 327 12.08 -16.35 -1.10
C ILE A 327 13.03 -16.62 0.06
N ARG A 328 14.27 -16.14 0.01
CA ARG A 328 15.22 -16.25 1.14
C ARG A 328 14.67 -15.61 2.42
N LEU A 329 13.94 -14.50 2.36
CA LEU A 329 13.33 -13.92 3.56
C LEU A 329 12.24 -14.81 4.15
N LEU A 330 11.41 -15.43 3.32
CA LEU A 330 10.43 -16.42 3.79
C LEU A 330 11.13 -17.63 4.43
N LYS A 331 12.21 -18.12 3.81
CA LYS A 331 13.02 -19.21 4.38
C LYS A 331 13.59 -18.87 5.75
N ARG A 332 14.14 -17.66 5.90
CA ARG A 332 14.62 -17.15 7.20
C ARG A 332 13.50 -17.10 8.25
N PHE A 333 12.29 -16.74 7.84
CA PHE A 333 11.12 -16.77 8.73
C PHE A 333 10.74 -18.20 9.15
N VAL A 334 10.74 -19.15 8.22
CA VAL A 334 10.47 -20.57 8.52
C VAL A 334 11.56 -21.14 9.44
N ALA A 335 12.84 -20.81 9.21
CA ALA A 335 13.93 -21.19 10.10
C ALA A 335 13.73 -20.64 11.53
N LEU A 336 13.34 -19.37 11.66
CA LEU A 336 13.01 -18.76 12.95
C LEU A 336 11.91 -19.55 13.68
N ILE A 337 10.83 -19.93 12.99
CA ILE A 337 9.72 -20.69 13.59
C ILE A 337 10.24 -21.99 14.21
N PHE A 338 10.98 -22.78 13.45
CA PHE A 338 11.40 -24.10 13.90
C PHE A 338 12.53 -24.05 14.93
N ARG A 339 13.54 -23.17 14.76
CA ARG A 339 14.57 -23.00 15.79
C ARG A 339 13.98 -22.48 17.09
N ALA A 340 13.08 -21.51 17.04
CA ALA A 340 12.38 -21.06 18.24
C ALA A 340 11.52 -22.17 18.85
N TYR A 341 10.86 -23.01 18.03
CA TYR A 341 10.10 -24.16 18.53
C TYR A 341 10.98 -25.14 19.32
N ARG A 342 12.22 -25.38 18.86
CA ARG A 342 13.21 -26.26 19.51
C ARG A 342 13.86 -25.66 20.76
N LEU A 343 13.80 -24.35 20.95
CA LEU A 343 14.25 -23.73 22.20
C LEU A 343 13.34 -24.08 23.39
N PRO A 344 13.91 -24.21 24.61
CA PRO A 344 13.14 -24.26 25.84
C PRO A 344 12.18 -23.08 25.95
N ALA A 345 10.96 -23.33 26.44
CA ALA A 345 9.89 -22.34 26.41
C ALA A 345 10.23 -21.07 27.23
N ASP A 346 10.98 -21.23 28.32
CA ASP A 346 11.43 -20.14 29.18
C ASP A 346 12.50 -19.27 28.50
N ILE A 347 13.45 -19.88 27.78
CA ILE A 347 14.47 -19.17 27.00
C ILE A 347 13.84 -18.46 25.82
N ARG A 348 12.99 -19.15 25.06
CA ARG A 348 12.26 -18.57 23.93
C ARG A 348 11.47 -17.32 24.33
N GLN A 349 10.80 -17.35 25.49
CA GLN A 349 10.01 -16.22 25.97
C GLN A 349 10.88 -15.09 26.56
N ARG A 350 11.86 -15.43 27.41
CA ARG A 350 12.65 -14.44 28.14
C ARG A 350 13.76 -13.80 27.30
N ARG A 351 14.48 -14.60 26.50
CA ARG A 351 15.64 -14.15 25.72
C ARG A 351 15.27 -13.72 24.31
N ALA A 352 14.40 -14.48 23.64
CA ALA A 352 13.99 -14.19 22.26
C ALA A 352 12.65 -13.45 22.14
N GLY A 353 11.88 -13.29 23.23
CA GLY A 353 10.59 -12.58 23.20
C GLY A 353 9.47 -13.29 22.42
N ILE A 354 9.69 -14.53 21.98
CA ILE A 354 8.77 -15.26 21.09
C ILE A 354 7.75 -16.05 21.90
N ARG A 355 6.46 -15.91 21.54
CA ARG A 355 5.35 -16.66 22.15
C ARG A 355 4.49 -17.27 21.04
N PHE A 356 4.38 -18.60 21.04
CA PHE A 356 3.49 -19.30 20.12
C PHE A 356 2.10 -19.51 20.73
N LYS A 357 1.07 -19.31 19.92
CA LYS A 357 -0.30 -19.71 20.26
C LYS A 357 -0.43 -21.23 20.23
N LYS A 358 -1.42 -21.77 20.97
CA LYS A 358 -1.72 -23.22 20.97
C LYS A 358 -2.03 -23.74 19.56
N SER A 359 -2.71 -22.95 18.73
CA SER A 359 -2.99 -23.30 17.32
C SER A 359 -1.70 -23.42 16.50
N GLN A 360 -0.79 -22.45 16.62
CA GLN A 360 0.51 -22.47 15.95
C GLN A 360 1.35 -23.66 16.40
N LEU A 361 1.44 -23.92 17.71
CA LEU A 361 2.17 -25.08 18.24
C LEU A 361 1.66 -26.42 17.68
N ARG A 362 0.33 -26.56 17.48
CA ARG A 362 -0.23 -27.78 16.87
C ARG A 362 0.24 -27.95 15.42
N LEU A 363 0.23 -26.89 14.61
CA LEU A 363 0.68 -26.93 13.22
C LEU A 363 2.19 -27.20 13.13
N ILE A 364 2.99 -26.49 13.95
CA ILE A 364 4.44 -26.69 14.03
C ILE A 364 4.74 -28.14 14.43
N SER A 365 4.07 -28.66 15.47
CA SER A 365 4.28 -30.02 15.94
C SER A 365 3.84 -31.09 14.94
N ALA A 366 2.74 -30.87 14.22
CA ALA A 366 2.26 -31.79 13.18
C ALA A 366 3.29 -31.93 12.06
N LEU A 367 3.80 -30.80 11.57
CA LEU A 367 4.82 -30.79 10.52
C LEU A 367 6.17 -31.30 11.04
N TRP A 368 6.59 -30.89 12.24
CA TRP A 368 7.86 -31.32 12.82
C TRP A 368 7.88 -32.80 13.17
N ASN A 369 6.77 -33.41 13.58
CA ASN A 369 6.74 -34.82 13.96
C ASN A 369 6.16 -35.73 12.85
N HIS A 370 6.05 -35.22 11.62
CA HIS A 370 5.51 -35.97 10.49
C HIS A 370 6.29 -37.25 10.19
N GLU A 371 5.63 -38.32 9.77
CA GLU A 371 6.27 -39.62 9.56
C GLU A 371 7.24 -39.66 8.36
N ALA A 372 7.03 -38.76 7.39
CA ALA A 372 7.87 -38.60 6.19
C ALA A 372 9.36 -38.43 6.52
N TRP A 373 9.70 -37.78 7.64
CA TRP A 373 11.09 -37.58 8.07
C TRP A 373 11.83 -38.89 8.39
N THR A 374 11.09 -39.95 8.68
CA THR A 374 11.64 -41.26 9.04
C THR A 374 11.41 -42.32 7.97
N GLN A 375 10.30 -42.26 7.23
CA GLN A 375 9.89 -43.32 6.31
C GLN A 375 10.27 -43.06 4.84
N HIS A 376 10.47 -41.81 4.44
CA HIS A 376 10.58 -41.43 3.01
C HIS A 376 11.86 -40.64 2.67
N ASP A 377 12.90 -40.74 3.50
CA ASP A 377 14.17 -39.99 3.36
C ASP A 377 13.95 -38.47 3.18
N ALA A 378 12.86 -37.92 3.71
CA ALA A 378 12.49 -36.52 3.51
C ALA A 378 13.50 -35.51 4.08
N LEU A 379 14.51 -35.96 4.84
CA LEU A 379 15.64 -35.14 5.27
C LEU A 379 16.61 -34.82 4.13
N ASN A 380 16.57 -35.58 3.04
CA ASN A 380 17.40 -35.35 1.88
C ASN A 380 16.88 -34.18 1.06
N GLU A 381 17.55 -33.04 1.19
CA GLU A 381 17.25 -31.80 0.48
C GLU A 381 17.16 -31.98 -1.05
N GLN A 382 17.97 -32.88 -1.62
CA GLN A 382 17.99 -33.10 -3.06
C GLN A 382 16.70 -33.76 -3.56
N LEU A 383 16.01 -34.54 -2.73
CA LEU A 383 14.71 -35.12 -3.09
C LEU A 383 13.68 -34.01 -3.36
N TRP A 384 13.62 -33.00 -2.48
CA TRP A 384 12.71 -31.87 -2.65
C TRP A 384 13.06 -31.04 -3.89
N ARG A 385 14.36 -30.86 -4.18
CA ARG A 385 14.81 -30.14 -5.37
C ARG A 385 14.56 -30.88 -6.68
N SER A 386 14.56 -32.22 -6.65
CA SER A 386 14.31 -33.04 -7.84
C SER A 386 12.83 -33.18 -8.19
N MET A 387 11.93 -33.01 -7.21
CA MET A 387 10.49 -33.05 -7.44
C MET A 387 10.06 -31.87 -8.32
N LYS A 388 9.41 -32.16 -9.46
CA LYS A 388 8.85 -31.14 -10.35
C LYS A 388 7.33 -31.06 -10.14
N LEU A 389 6.81 -29.84 -10.04
CA LEU A 389 5.38 -29.60 -10.18
C LEU A 389 4.98 -29.87 -11.64
N SER A 390 3.87 -30.57 -11.88
CA SER A 390 3.44 -30.95 -13.22
C SER A 390 3.14 -29.72 -14.11
N ASP A 391 3.79 -29.70 -15.28
CA ASP A 391 3.62 -28.84 -16.47
C ASP A 391 3.36 -27.33 -16.26
N GLY A 392 4.41 -26.55 -16.53
CA GLY A 392 4.36 -25.10 -16.62
C GLY A 392 5.70 -24.55 -17.12
N ALA A 393 5.88 -24.56 -18.44
CA ALA A 393 6.90 -23.88 -19.24
C ALA A 393 8.30 -23.76 -18.62
N ASP A 394 9.23 -24.55 -19.17
CA ASP A 394 10.66 -24.51 -18.87
C ASP A 394 11.20 -23.07 -18.81
N VAL A 395 11.63 -22.64 -17.62
CA VAL A 395 12.59 -21.55 -17.48
C VAL A 395 13.95 -22.22 -17.39
N GLU A 396 14.80 -21.98 -18.38
CA GLU A 396 16.20 -22.40 -18.37
C GLU A 396 16.85 -21.93 -17.07
N ILE A 397 17.22 -22.89 -16.21
CA ILE A 397 18.02 -22.64 -15.02
C ILE A 397 19.46 -22.51 -15.50
N ASP A 398 19.93 -21.27 -15.64
CA ASP A 398 21.35 -21.01 -15.84
C ASP A 398 22.10 -21.48 -14.58
N ARG A 399 22.94 -22.51 -14.74
CA ARG A 399 23.71 -23.13 -13.67
C ARG A 399 24.99 -22.33 -13.45
N ASP A 400 24.91 -21.28 -12.64
CA ASP A 400 26.09 -20.60 -12.13
C ASP A 400 26.35 -20.90 -10.65
N VAL A 401 27.35 -21.78 -10.48
CA VAL A 401 28.36 -21.93 -9.44
C VAL A 401 28.01 -21.50 -8.00
N GLU A 402 28.04 -22.47 -7.10
CA GLU A 402 28.15 -22.27 -5.64
C GLU A 402 29.34 -21.33 -5.33
N SER A 403 29.06 -20.15 -4.77
CA SER A 403 30.07 -19.39 -4.01
C SER A 403 29.67 -19.38 -2.54
N THR A 404 30.49 -20.10 -1.79
CA THR A 404 30.67 -20.09 -0.34
C THR A 404 31.11 -18.70 0.15
N ASP A 405 30.43 -18.27 1.22
CA ASP A 405 30.81 -17.36 2.31
C ASP A 405 31.59 -16.06 2.05
N GLY A 406 30.96 -14.97 2.51
CA GLY A 406 31.57 -13.66 2.78
C GLY A 406 30.47 -12.65 3.12
N GLU A 407 30.25 -12.38 4.41
CA GLU A 407 29.57 -11.14 4.82
C GLU A 407 30.49 -9.99 4.42
N GLU A 408 30.33 -9.45 3.21
CA GLU A 408 30.94 -8.20 2.80
C GLU A 408 29.84 -7.21 2.44
N ASP A 409 29.76 -6.15 3.24
CA ASP A 409 29.16 -4.88 2.86
C ASP A 409 29.80 -4.43 1.54
N CYS A 410 29.05 -4.49 0.44
CA CYS A 410 29.43 -3.88 -0.82
C CYS A 410 28.65 -2.58 -1.00
N GLU A 411 29.41 -1.48 -0.93
CA GLU A 411 29.00 -0.12 -1.17
C GLU A 411 28.38 0.06 -2.57
N ASP A 412 27.47 1.02 -2.64
CA ASP A 412 26.74 1.50 -3.80
C ASP A 412 27.65 1.71 -5.04
N GLU A 413 27.34 1.02 -6.15
CA GLU A 413 27.51 1.59 -7.48
C GLU A 413 26.13 1.65 -8.16
N ASP A 414 25.50 2.81 -7.98
CA ASP A 414 24.28 3.20 -8.67
C ASP A 414 24.48 3.20 -10.19
N LYS A 415 23.85 2.23 -10.86
CA LYS A 415 23.39 2.40 -12.24
C LYS A 415 21.86 2.31 -12.26
N ASP A 416 21.30 3.51 -12.17
CA ASP A 416 19.99 3.97 -12.64
C ASP A 416 19.13 2.93 -13.37
N ASP A 417 18.16 2.35 -12.64
CA ASP A 417 16.89 1.84 -13.16
C ASP A 417 15.79 2.42 -12.26
N SER A 418 15.56 3.73 -12.38
CA SER A 418 14.45 4.44 -11.74
C SER A 418 13.10 4.04 -12.37
N ASP A 419 12.56 2.88 -11.99
CA ASP A 419 11.13 2.59 -12.06
C ASP A 419 10.43 3.08 -10.78
N ASN A 420 10.30 4.41 -10.68
CA ASN A 420 9.54 5.07 -9.62
C ASN A 420 8.02 4.95 -9.89
N GLU A 421 7.41 3.85 -9.47
CA GLU A 421 5.94 3.70 -9.45
C GLU A 421 5.39 4.03 -8.05
N SER A 422 5.28 5.32 -7.76
CA SER A 422 4.39 5.85 -6.72
C SER A 422 3.25 6.61 -7.40
N SER A 423 2.10 5.97 -7.59
CA SER A 423 0.75 6.56 -7.38
C SER A 423 -0.35 5.57 -7.72
N VAL A 424 -0.91 4.99 -6.67
CA VAL A 424 -2.28 4.47 -6.57
C VAL A 424 -3.09 5.77 -6.35
N VAL A 425 -3.84 6.37 -7.31
CA VAL A 425 -5.16 5.92 -7.82
C VAL A 425 -5.89 6.90 -8.75
N GLY A 426 -6.91 6.35 -9.44
CA GLY A 426 -8.12 7.07 -9.81
C GLY A 426 -8.75 6.59 -11.12
N ALA A 427 -9.29 5.36 -11.15
CA ALA A 427 -10.24 4.96 -12.18
C ALA A 427 -11.64 5.20 -11.62
N ASP A 428 -12.39 6.07 -12.28
CA ASP A 428 -13.83 6.27 -12.12
C ASP A 428 -14.46 5.71 -13.39
N ASP A 429 -15.34 4.73 -13.22
CA ASP A 429 -16.23 4.18 -14.24
C ASP A 429 -17.48 5.05 -14.28
N SER A 430 -17.76 5.64 -15.45
CA SER A 430 -19.12 5.97 -15.83
C SER A 430 -19.27 5.77 -17.33
N GLU A 431 -19.92 4.67 -17.70
CA GLU A 431 -20.44 4.43 -19.04
C GLU A 431 -21.62 5.37 -19.32
N THR A 432 -21.64 5.96 -20.51
CA THR A 432 -22.87 6.26 -21.30
C THR A 432 -22.50 6.34 -22.78
N ASP A 433 -23.25 5.60 -23.59
CA ASP A 433 -23.29 5.61 -25.05
C ASP A 433 -23.43 7.02 -25.65
N ASP A 434 -22.85 7.26 -26.83
CA ASP A 434 -23.56 7.89 -27.95
C ASP A 434 -22.73 7.79 -29.26
N MET A 435 -23.45 7.36 -30.29
CA MET A 435 -23.05 7.27 -31.70
C MET A 435 -22.71 8.65 -32.26
N ASP A 436 -21.78 8.74 -33.22
CA ASP A 436 -22.04 9.51 -34.45
C ASP A 436 -21.01 9.20 -35.55
N ASP A 437 -21.59 8.94 -36.72
CA ASP A 437 -21.02 8.88 -38.06
C ASP A 437 -20.12 10.09 -38.39
N ALA A 438 -19.08 9.84 -39.19
CA ALA A 438 -18.78 10.63 -40.40
C ALA A 438 -17.58 10.02 -41.15
N ASP A 439 -17.93 9.36 -42.26
CA ASP A 439 -17.30 9.35 -43.59
C ASP A 439 -15.95 10.08 -43.78
N ASP A 440 -15.01 9.35 -44.39
CA ASP A 440 -14.40 9.67 -45.70
C ASP A 440 -13.41 8.52 -45.99
N GLU A 441 -13.77 7.55 -46.83
CA GLU A 441 -13.74 7.53 -48.31
C GLU A 441 -12.32 7.38 -48.90
N ASP A 442 -12.23 6.35 -49.76
CA ASP A 442 -11.29 6.16 -50.87
C ASP A 442 -9.80 5.82 -50.55
N ASP A 443 -9.12 4.86 -51.21
CA ASP A 443 -9.43 4.09 -52.42
C ASP A 443 -8.40 2.95 -52.60
N LYS A 444 -8.87 1.80 -53.14
CA LYS A 444 -8.23 0.78 -54.04
C LYS A 444 -6.90 0.14 -53.61
N SER A 445 -6.53 -1.10 -53.93
CA SER A 445 -7.00 -2.30 -54.66
C SER A 445 -5.81 -3.28 -54.44
N GLU A 446 -5.85 -4.61 -54.49
CA GLU A 446 -6.37 -5.56 -55.47
C GLU A 446 -6.42 -6.93 -54.78
N GLU A 447 -7.21 -7.80 -55.40
CA GLU A 447 -7.43 -9.21 -55.13
C GLU A 447 -6.13 -10.03 -55.21
N GLU A 448 -6.01 -11.10 -54.42
CA GLU A 448 -5.77 -12.45 -54.99
C GLU A 448 -5.96 -13.56 -53.92
N ASP A 449 -6.67 -14.59 -54.38
CA ASP A 449 -7.06 -15.84 -53.75
C ASP A 449 -5.90 -16.64 -53.12
N HIS A 450 -6.17 -17.38 -52.03
CA HIS A 450 -5.95 -18.83 -52.05
C HIS A 450 -6.63 -19.57 -50.88
N ASP A 451 -7.23 -20.68 -51.31
CA ASP A 451 -8.16 -21.62 -50.68
C ASP A 451 -7.55 -22.50 -49.55
N ARG A 452 -8.41 -22.88 -48.59
CA ARG A 452 -8.46 -24.11 -47.75
C ARG A 452 -7.19 -24.72 -47.14
N SER A 453 -7.22 -24.95 -45.82
CA SER A 453 -7.56 -26.27 -45.26
C SER A 453 -7.61 -26.29 -43.73
N GLU A 454 -8.77 -26.66 -43.20
CA GLU A 454 -8.88 -27.30 -41.89
C GLU A 454 -8.23 -28.68 -41.93
N ASP A 455 -7.82 -29.16 -40.75
CA ASP A 455 -7.48 -30.53 -40.39
C ASP A 455 -5.99 -30.85 -40.17
N GLN A 456 -5.52 -30.51 -38.97
CA GLN A 456 -4.50 -31.32 -38.29
C GLN A 456 -4.63 -31.23 -36.76
N SER A 457 -5.84 -31.51 -36.25
CA SER A 457 -6.16 -31.64 -34.82
C SER A 457 -5.89 -33.06 -34.28
N ARG A 458 -5.30 -33.99 -35.05
CA ARG A 458 -5.31 -35.43 -34.70
C ARG A 458 -3.99 -36.20 -34.71
N LYS A 459 -2.83 -35.54 -34.76
CA LYS A 459 -1.54 -36.25 -34.64
C LYS A 459 -0.56 -35.50 -33.74
N ASN A 460 -0.76 -35.59 -32.43
CA ASN A 460 0.31 -35.49 -31.43
C ASN A 460 -0.06 -36.22 -30.12
N LYS A 461 -0.91 -37.26 -30.21
CA LYS A 461 -1.29 -38.13 -29.09
C LYS A 461 -0.61 -39.49 -29.22
N ALA A 462 0.72 -39.51 -29.32
CA ALA A 462 1.55 -40.70 -29.15
C ALA A 462 3.02 -40.25 -29.15
N MET A 463 3.56 -39.96 -27.96
CA MET A 463 4.97 -40.10 -27.55
C MET A 463 5.31 -39.06 -26.47
N ARG A 464 4.74 -39.22 -25.27
CA ARG A 464 5.26 -38.59 -24.04
C ARG A 464 5.19 -39.61 -22.91
N SER A 465 6.12 -40.56 -22.96
CA SER A 465 6.53 -41.36 -21.82
C SER A 465 8.00 -41.04 -21.58
N SER A 466 8.27 -39.98 -20.83
CA SER A 466 9.55 -39.78 -20.14
C SER A 466 9.23 -39.19 -18.78
N GLY A 467 9.62 -39.90 -17.72
CA GLY A 467 9.15 -39.69 -16.36
C GLY A 467 9.50 -38.33 -15.78
N GLY A 468 8.48 -37.52 -15.53
CA GLY A 468 8.47 -36.67 -14.35
C GLY A 468 7.85 -37.48 -13.23
N GLU A 469 8.59 -37.75 -12.15
CA GLU A 469 7.98 -38.30 -10.94
C GLU A 469 6.99 -37.26 -10.44
N GLU A 470 5.69 -37.58 -10.54
CA GLU A 470 4.62 -36.83 -9.89
C GLU A 470 4.94 -36.72 -8.39
N VAL A 471 4.64 -35.56 -7.80
CA VAL A 471 4.92 -35.33 -6.37
C VAL A 471 4.19 -36.42 -5.57
N PRO A 472 4.91 -37.20 -4.73
CA PRO A 472 4.29 -38.31 -4.04
C PRO A 472 3.30 -37.79 -2.98
N PRO A 473 2.23 -38.55 -2.64
CA PRO A 473 1.18 -38.07 -1.74
C PRO A 473 1.68 -37.60 -0.36
N TRP A 474 2.70 -38.26 0.20
CA TRP A 474 3.31 -37.85 1.47
C TRP A 474 4.01 -36.49 1.38
N ALA A 475 4.59 -36.15 0.22
CA ALA A 475 5.26 -34.89 0.00
C ALA A 475 4.22 -33.78 -0.19
N GLU A 476 3.11 -34.06 -0.90
CA GLU A 476 1.97 -33.13 -0.97
C GLU A 476 1.42 -32.80 0.42
N GLU A 477 1.22 -33.81 1.28
CA GLU A 477 0.77 -33.60 2.65
C GLU A 477 1.71 -32.69 3.45
N VAL A 478 3.03 -32.92 3.37
CA VAL A 478 4.03 -32.07 4.01
C VAL A 478 3.99 -30.63 3.45
N LEU A 479 3.83 -30.47 2.14
CA LEU A 479 3.70 -29.17 1.48
C LEU A 479 2.43 -28.43 1.92
N GLU A 480 1.30 -29.12 2.10
CA GLU A 480 0.07 -28.51 2.60
C GLU A 480 0.14 -28.13 4.08
N LEU A 481 0.78 -28.97 4.91
CA LEU A 481 1.05 -28.63 6.31
C LEU A 481 1.97 -27.40 6.41
N LEU A 482 3.00 -27.33 5.56
CA LEU A 482 3.92 -26.19 5.50
C LEU A 482 3.22 -24.93 5.00
N PHE A 483 2.42 -25.02 3.93
CA PHE A 483 1.63 -23.91 3.42
C PHE A 483 0.63 -23.42 4.48
N GLY A 484 -0.12 -24.32 5.12
CA GLY A 484 -1.06 -24.00 6.19
C GLY A 484 -0.38 -23.36 7.39
N LEU A 485 0.82 -23.80 7.76
CA LEU A 485 1.63 -23.19 8.82
C LEU A 485 2.03 -21.75 8.47
N ILE A 486 2.58 -21.53 7.26
CA ILE A 486 2.97 -20.20 6.79
C ILE A 486 1.75 -19.28 6.76
N MET A 487 0.63 -19.75 6.21
CA MET A 487 -0.64 -19.02 6.15
C MET A 487 -1.16 -18.66 7.54
N ALA A 488 -1.06 -19.55 8.53
CA ALA A 488 -1.48 -19.28 9.90
C ALA A 488 -0.69 -18.14 10.57
N PHE A 489 0.57 -17.95 10.20
CA PHE A 489 1.37 -16.81 10.65
C PHE A 489 1.11 -15.54 9.84
N CYS A 490 0.89 -15.64 8.52
CA CYS A 490 0.53 -14.50 7.69
C CYS A 490 -0.84 -13.91 8.07
N THR A 491 -1.80 -14.76 8.42
CA THR A 491 -3.18 -14.39 8.78
C THR A 491 -3.37 -14.07 10.26
N GLU A 492 -2.30 -13.96 11.03
CA GLU A 492 -2.41 -13.66 12.45
C GLU A 492 -2.93 -12.24 12.68
N GLU A 493 -3.99 -12.10 13.48
CA GLU A 493 -4.51 -10.77 13.85
C GLU A 493 -3.53 -10.04 14.78
N VAL A 494 -3.14 -8.83 14.35
CA VAL A 494 -2.33 -7.91 15.17
C VAL A 494 -3.18 -7.38 16.32
N MET A 495 -2.77 -7.69 17.56
CA MET A 495 -3.50 -7.29 18.76
C MET A 495 -3.00 -5.93 19.29
N GLY A 496 -3.92 -4.97 19.45
CA GLY A 496 -3.66 -3.70 20.11
C GLY A 496 -2.63 -2.80 19.42
N GLY A 497 -2.43 -2.95 18.11
CA GLY A 497 -1.44 -2.19 17.33
C GLY A 497 0.01 -2.46 17.76
N ARG A 498 0.24 -3.49 18.57
CA ARG A 498 1.56 -3.82 19.09
C ARG A 498 2.29 -4.75 18.13
N PRO A 499 3.49 -4.39 17.65
CA PRO A 499 4.14 -5.18 16.62
C PRO A 499 4.74 -6.50 17.12
N ASP A 500 4.92 -6.67 18.44
CA ASP A 500 5.26 -7.95 19.08
C ASP A 500 4.07 -8.92 19.19
N SER A 501 2.87 -8.52 18.76
CA SER A 501 1.67 -9.36 18.87
C SER A 501 1.57 -10.48 17.84
N THR A 502 2.35 -10.42 16.75
CA THR A 502 2.42 -11.47 15.73
C THR A 502 3.86 -11.79 15.38
N LEU A 503 4.16 -13.06 15.10
CA LEU A 503 5.55 -13.46 14.86
C LEU A 503 6.10 -12.92 13.54
N LEU A 504 5.27 -12.78 12.51
CA LEU A 504 5.70 -12.24 11.21
C LEU A 504 6.06 -10.76 11.29
N VAL A 505 5.28 -9.96 12.03
CA VAL A 505 5.60 -8.55 12.27
C VAL A 505 6.84 -8.44 13.16
N TYR A 506 6.95 -9.25 14.21
CA TYR A 506 8.15 -9.32 15.05
C TYR A 506 9.40 -9.66 14.24
N PHE A 507 9.33 -10.68 13.38
CA PHE A 507 10.40 -11.07 12.46
C PHE A 507 10.79 -9.91 11.52
N SER A 508 9.82 -9.17 10.99
CA SER A 508 10.13 -8.00 10.16
C SER A 508 11.01 -7.00 10.90
N GLY A 509 10.77 -6.76 12.20
CA GLY A 509 11.63 -5.91 13.03
C GLY A 509 13.05 -6.44 13.20
N VAL A 510 13.24 -7.76 13.28
CA VAL A 510 14.59 -8.39 13.33
C VAL A 510 15.38 -8.14 12.06
N LEU A 511 14.71 -8.09 10.90
CA LEU A 511 15.36 -7.72 9.62
C LEU A 511 15.85 -6.27 9.58
N GLY A 512 15.44 -5.46 10.55
CA GLY A 512 15.86 -4.06 10.70
C GLY A 512 17.08 -3.86 11.57
N PHE A 513 17.68 -4.90 12.17
CA PHE A 513 18.88 -4.71 13.00
C PHE A 513 20.09 -4.25 12.18
N SER A 514 20.90 -3.36 12.77
CA SER A 514 22.23 -3.02 12.23
C SER A 514 23.18 -4.21 12.34
N ALA A 515 24.28 -4.19 11.57
CA ALA A 515 25.27 -5.27 11.55
C ALA A 515 25.89 -5.55 12.94
N ASP A 516 26.13 -4.48 13.71
CA ASP A 516 26.64 -4.53 15.08
C ASP A 516 25.56 -4.85 16.14
N LEU A 517 24.30 -5.02 15.72
CA LEU A 517 23.13 -5.29 16.56
C LEU A 517 22.81 -4.22 17.63
N THR A 518 23.50 -3.08 17.63
CA THR A 518 23.29 -2.03 18.63
C THR A 518 22.09 -1.14 18.29
N GLY A 519 21.76 -1.02 17.01
CA GLY A 519 20.70 -0.15 16.50
C GLY A 519 19.86 -0.79 15.39
N PHE A 520 19.26 0.08 14.57
CA PHE A 520 18.43 -0.31 13.45
C PHE A 520 18.90 0.36 12.15
N LEU A 521 18.65 -0.32 11.03
CA LEU A 521 18.95 0.16 9.69
C LEU A 521 18.16 1.44 9.36
N PRO A 522 18.68 2.32 8.49
CA PRO A 522 17.90 3.42 7.93
C PRO A 522 16.67 2.93 7.17
N ALA A 523 15.62 3.78 7.10
CA ALA A 523 14.37 3.43 6.44
C ALA A 523 14.57 2.93 5.00
N ARG A 524 15.44 3.57 4.22
CA ARG A 524 15.75 3.19 2.82
C ARG A 524 16.18 1.73 2.67
N SER A 525 16.97 1.22 3.61
CA SER A 525 17.52 -0.14 3.56
C SER A 525 16.49 -1.15 4.08
N TYR A 526 15.70 -0.74 5.09
CA TYR A 526 14.68 -1.57 5.71
C TYR A 526 13.45 -1.82 4.83
N THR A 527 12.96 -0.81 4.10
CA THR A 527 11.73 -0.93 3.29
C THR A 527 11.84 -1.99 2.20
N SER A 528 13.04 -2.28 1.69
CA SER A 528 13.28 -3.35 0.71
C SER A 528 12.92 -4.74 1.25
N ASN A 529 13.18 -4.99 2.53
CA ASN A 529 12.82 -6.24 3.21
C ASN A 529 11.29 -6.35 3.38
N LEU A 530 10.63 -5.25 3.73
CA LEU A 530 9.18 -5.21 3.86
C LEU A 530 8.47 -5.44 2.53
N ALA A 531 8.93 -4.77 1.46
CA ALA A 531 8.38 -4.95 0.12
C ALA A 531 8.44 -6.42 -0.33
N ALA A 532 9.55 -7.10 -0.04
CA ALA A 532 9.71 -8.52 -0.30
C ALA A 532 8.73 -9.39 0.50
N LEU A 533 8.55 -9.13 1.80
CA LEU A 533 7.58 -9.88 2.63
C LEU A 533 6.13 -9.66 2.19
N ILE A 534 5.79 -8.45 1.74
CA ILE A 534 4.45 -8.14 1.19
C ILE A 534 4.23 -8.86 -0.14
N TYR A 535 5.24 -8.89 -1.01
CA TYR A 535 5.19 -9.62 -2.27
C TYR A 535 4.93 -11.12 -2.04
N ILE A 536 5.65 -11.74 -1.11
CA ILE A 536 5.47 -13.15 -0.75
C ILE A 536 4.06 -13.40 -0.20
N GLN A 537 3.57 -12.56 0.71
CA GLN A 537 2.20 -12.69 1.25
C GLN A 537 1.13 -12.62 0.18
N ARG A 538 1.28 -11.71 -0.80
CA ARG A 538 0.34 -11.62 -1.93
C ARG A 538 0.27 -12.94 -2.71
N LEU A 539 1.41 -13.55 -3.02
CA LEU A 539 1.42 -14.85 -3.70
C LEU A 539 0.77 -15.96 -2.87
N LEU A 540 1.06 -16.01 -1.56
CA LEU A 540 0.46 -17.01 -0.66
C LEU A 540 -1.06 -16.87 -0.56
N PHE A 541 -1.56 -15.64 -0.43
CA PHE A 541 -2.99 -15.36 -0.30
C PHE A 541 -3.80 -15.72 -1.54
N LEU A 542 -3.17 -15.64 -2.71
CA LEU A 542 -3.83 -16.04 -3.95
C LEU A 542 -4.16 -17.54 -3.97
N VAL A 543 -3.27 -18.40 -3.47
CA VAL A 543 -3.49 -19.86 -3.42
C VAL A 543 -4.52 -20.25 -2.35
N SER A 544 -4.59 -19.50 -1.25
CA SER A 544 -5.50 -19.80 -0.14
C SER A 544 -7.00 -19.60 -0.45
N SER A 545 -7.34 -19.03 -1.61
CA SER A 545 -8.72 -18.70 -2.00
C SER A 545 -9.26 -19.66 -3.07
N PRO A 546 -10.02 -20.70 -2.72
CA PRO A 546 -11.03 -21.21 -3.63
C PRO A 546 -12.17 -20.19 -3.67
N GLY A 547 -12.02 -19.16 -4.50
CA GLY A 547 -12.97 -18.06 -4.62
C GLY A 547 -12.63 -16.87 -3.72
N VAL A 548 -12.61 -15.70 -4.36
CA VAL A 548 -12.57 -14.35 -3.78
C VAL A 548 -13.37 -14.28 -2.48
N VAL A 549 -12.76 -13.82 -1.38
CA VAL A 549 -13.39 -13.02 -0.27
C VAL A 549 -12.48 -12.83 0.97
N LEU A 550 -11.28 -13.43 1.08
CA LEU A 550 -10.44 -13.27 2.31
C LEU A 550 -9.21 -12.35 2.21
N ALA A 551 -9.12 -11.48 1.21
CA ALA A 551 -8.01 -10.52 1.11
C ALA A 551 -8.08 -9.35 2.14
N GLU A 552 -9.20 -9.16 2.84
CA GLU A 552 -9.46 -7.93 3.59
C GLU A 552 -9.15 -7.96 5.10
N ARG A 553 -8.70 -9.06 5.70
CA ARG A 553 -8.47 -9.09 7.18
C ARG A 553 -7.08 -9.51 7.67
N HIS A 554 -6.19 -9.89 6.76
CA HIS A 554 -5.01 -10.66 7.15
C HIS A 554 -3.66 -10.15 6.61
N LEU A 555 -3.59 -8.96 6.03
CA LEU A 555 -2.30 -8.32 5.71
C LEU A 555 -1.72 -7.63 6.96
N GLY A 556 -1.18 -8.40 7.90
CA GLY A 556 -0.60 -7.88 9.15
C GLY A 556 0.51 -6.84 8.94
N LEU A 557 1.24 -6.87 7.82
CA LEU A 557 2.27 -5.86 7.49
C LEU A 557 1.70 -4.58 6.86
N ALA A 558 0.53 -4.63 6.21
CA ALA A 558 -0.10 -3.42 5.67
C ALA A 558 -0.66 -2.51 6.78
N ARG A 559 -1.05 -3.09 7.92
CA ARG A 559 -1.50 -2.36 9.11
C ARG A 559 -0.44 -1.45 9.73
N LEU A 560 0.86 -1.71 9.49
CA LEU A 560 1.94 -0.80 9.91
C LEU A 560 1.96 0.52 9.11
N TYR A 561 1.34 0.53 7.92
CA TYR A 561 1.23 1.70 7.03
C TYR A 561 -0.19 2.28 6.93
N GLY A 562 -1.16 1.65 7.58
CA GLY A 562 -2.53 2.16 7.62
C GLY A 562 -3.49 1.08 8.12
N ASP A 563 -3.92 1.20 9.37
CA ASP A 563 -5.30 0.86 9.71
C ASP A 563 -5.80 1.87 10.76
N PRO A 564 -6.84 2.66 10.43
CA PRO A 564 -7.58 3.49 11.38
C PRO A 564 -8.39 2.56 12.30
N GLY A 565 -8.25 2.77 13.62
CA GLY A 565 -9.22 2.26 14.58
C GLY A 565 -10.54 3.01 14.51
#